data_AF-A0A968QYH9-F1
#
_entry.id   AF-A0A968QYH9-F1
#
_cell.length_a   1.000
_cell.length_b   1.000
_cell.length_c   1.000
_cell.angle_alpha   90.00
_cell.angle_beta   90.00
_cell.angle_gamma   90.00
#
_symmetry.space_group_name_H-M   'P 1'
#
loop_
_entity.id
_entity.type
_entity.pdbx_description
1 polymer ?
#
loop_
_entity_poly.entity_id
_entity_poly.type
_entity_poly.pdbx_seq_one_letter_code
_entity_poly.pdbx_strand_id
1 'polypeptide(L)'
;MARTGKLDRELEHELICGTREFLEERDKSLIEELSQSDKELFEKSRVCLNDKKYQACLDWLLKVKNRETVCFDLGFIYVNLKEYEEAEKYYLMAAEKDSVAAMNNLGVLYEENFKDNAKAEEYYLMATEKGHVVAMNNLGLLYKDKLKDDTKAEKYYLMAAEKGYAGAIYNLGQLYRIKFKRL
;
A
#
# COMPACT_ATOMS: atom_id res chain seq x y z
N MET A 1 17.64 25.17 8.08
CA MET A 1 16.81 24.07 8.61
C MET A 1 16.88 22.92 7.63
N ALA A 2 17.65 21.88 7.98
CA ALA A 2 17.96 20.79 7.06
C ALA A 2 16.75 19.84 6.96
N ARG A 3 16.15 19.73 5.75
CA ARG A 3 15.22 18.65 5.41
C ARG A 3 16.02 17.36 5.27
N THR A 4 16.39 16.75 6.40
CA THR A 4 17.15 15.49 6.41
C THR A 4 16.20 14.32 6.64
N GLY A 5 16.12 13.42 5.66
CA GLY A 5 15.90 11.99 5.93
C GLY A 5 14.56 11.40 5.50
N LYS A 6 13.60 12.19 5.04
CA LYS A 6 12.52 11.68 4.20
C LYS A 6 13.03 11.70 2.76
N LEU A 7 13.49 10.58 2.23
CA LEU A 7 13.03 10.27 0.88
C LEU A 7 11.52 10.31 1.06
N ASP A 8 10.86 11.33 0.51
CA ASP A 8 9.43 11.53 0.75
C ASP A 8 8.75 10.19 0.54
N ARG A 9 7.93 9.74 1.50
CA ARG A 9 7.15 8.51 1.33
C ARG A 9 6.42 8.53 -0.01
N GLU A 10 6.13 9.71 -0.55
CA GLU A 10 5.66 9.94 -1.93
C GLU A 10 6.62 9.42 -3.02
N LEU A 11 7.94 9.63 -2.92
CA LEU A 11 8.94 9.06 -3.84
C LEU A 11 9.07 7.54 -3.68
N GLU A 12 8.96 7.02 -2.45
CA GLU A 12 8.85 5.57 -2.25
C GLU A 12 7.52 5.05 -2.81
N HIS A 13 6.41 5.76 -2.63
CA HIS A 13 5.08 5.43 -3.15
C HIS A 13 5.05 5.47 -4.70
N GLU A 14 5.76 6.42 -5.31
CA GLU A 14 5.97 6.52 -6.77
C GLU A 14 6.90 5.43 -7.30
N LEU A 15 7.94 5.03 -6.56
CA LEU A 15 8.79 3.87 -6.91
C LEU A 15 8.08 2.53 -6.66
N ILE A 16 7.19 2.46 -5.68
CA ILE A 16 6.27 1.35 -5.42
C ILE A 16 5.22 1.25 -6.53
N CYS A 17 4.84 2.34 -7.20
CA CYS A 17 4.09 2.22 -8.46
C CYS A 17 4.87 1.44 -9.55
N GLY A 18 6.19 1.29 -9.44
CA GLY A 18 6.99 0.37 -10.25
C GLY A 18 6.71 -1.11 -9.98
N THR A 19 6.12 -1.45 -8.82
CA THR A 19 5.61 -2.81 -8.49
C THR A 19 4.19 -3.07 -9.02
N ARG A 20 3.70 -2.24 -9.95
CA ARG A 20 2.45 -2.50 -10.70
C ARG A 20 2.42 -3.90 -11.31
N GLU A 21 3.57 -4.47 -11.68
CA GLU A 21 3.67 -5.84 -12.18
C GLU A 21 3.32 -6.93 -11.14
N PHE A 22 3.65 -6.74 -9.86
CA PHE A 22 3.43 -7.77 -8.82
C PHE A 22 2.03 -7.69 -8.19
N LEU A 23 1.41 -6.52 -8.20
CA LEU A 23 0.05 -6.29 -7.67
C LEU A 23 -1.04 -6.67 -8.67
N GLU A 24 -0.74 -6.64 -9.97
CA GLU A 24 -1.70 -6.94 -11.03
C GLU A 24 -1.96 -8.45 -11.24
N GLU A 25 -1.13 -9.37 -10.75
CA GLU A 25 -1.31 -10.81 -11.06
C GLU A 25 -2.57 -11.43 -10.43
N ARG A 26 -2.94 -11.02 -9.20
CA ARG A 26 -4.13 -11.56 -8.52
C ARG A 26 -5.42 -10.85 -8.94
N ASP A 27 -5.39 -9.52 -9.09
CA ASP A 27 -6.57 -8.77 -9.54
C ASP A 27 -6.91 -9.06 -11.01
N LYS A 28 -5.93 -9.45 -11.86
CA LYS A 28 -6.18 -9.89 -13.24
C LYS A 28 -7.18 -11.05 -13.33
N SER A 29 -7.12 -12.05 -12.44
CA SER A 29 -8.06 -13.18 -12.50
C SER A 29 -9.50 -12.77 -12.18
N LEU A 30 -9.69 -11.77 -11.30
CA LEU A 30 -11.01 -11.23 -10.99
C LEU A 30 -11.57 -10.36 -12.14
N ILE A 31 -10.69 -9.68 -12.88
CA ILE A 31 -11.05 -8.91 -14.07
C ILE A 31 -11.46 -9.85 -15.22
N GLU A 32 -10.91 -11.06 -15.32
CA GLU A 32 -11.29 -12.03 -16.35
C GLU A 32 -12.77 -12.46 -16.25
N GLU A 33 -13.31 -12.53 -15.03
CA GLU A 33 -14.71 -12.83 -14.72
C GLU A 33 -15.70 -11.72 -15.11
N LEU A 34 -15.21 -10.52 -15.44
CA LEU A 34 -16.07 -9.39 -15.81
C LEU A 34 -16.78 -9.64 -17.14
N SER A 35 -18.05 -9.21 -17.19
CA SER A 35 -18.78 -9.10 -18.46
C SER A 35 -18.06 -8.12 -19.39
N GLN A 36 -18.23 -8.28 -20.71
CA GLN A 36 -17.61 -7.37 -21.69
C GLN A 36 -17.96 -5.90 -21.42
N SER A 37 -19.21 -5.63 -21.01
CA SER A 37 -19.64 -4.28 -20.63
C SER A 37 -18.95 -3.75 -19.37
N ASP A 38 -18.71 -4.60 -18.37
CA ASP A 38 -18.01 -4.17 -17.15
C ASP A 38 -16.51 -3.93 -17.42
N LYS A 39 -15.88 -4.72 -18.30
CA LYS A 39 -14.50 -4.50 -18.77
C LYS A 39 -14.36 -3.14 -19.45
N GLU A 40 -15.30 -2.75 -20.29
CA GLU A 40 -15.29 -1.41 -20.92
C GLU A 40 -15.42 -0.26 -19.91
N LEU A 41 -16.22 -0.44 -18.86
CA LEU A 41 -16.35 0.55 -17.78
C LEU A 41 -15.05 0.65 -16.98
N PHE A 42 -14.42 -0.49 -16.71
CA PHE A 42 -13.13 -0.56 -16.04
C PHE A 42 -12.02 0.12 -16.85
N GLU A 43 -11.93 -0.14 -18.15
CA GLU A 43 -10.93 0.53 -19.00
C GLU A 43 -11.11 2.05 -19.02
N LYS A 44 -12.36 2.54 -19.03
CA LYS A 44 -12.64 3.98 -18.92
C LYS A 44 -12.19 4.57 -17.59
N SER A 45 -12.33 3.84 -16.48
CA SER A 45 -11.82 4.30 -15.19
C SER A 45 -10.30 4.34 -15.17
N ARG A 46 -9.61 3.38 -15.82
CA ARG A 46 -8.15 3.35 -15.96
C ARG A 46 -7.61 4.54 -16.76
N VAL A 47 -8.31 4.95 -17.82
CA VAL A 47 -7.98 6.19 -18.56
C VAL A 47 -8.09 7.41 -17.64
N CYS A 48 -9.18 7.53 -16.87
CA CYS A 48 -9.35 8.64 -15.93
C CYS A 48 -8.27 8.62 -14.82
N LEU A 49 -7.80 7.42 -14.43
CA LEU A 49 -6.78 7.24 -13.41
C LEU A 49 -5.41 7.75 -13.89
N ASN A 50 -5.05 7.49 -15.15
CA ASN A 50 -3.84 8.04 -15.76
C ASN A 50 -3.86 9.58 -15.79
N ASP A 51 -5.03 10.17 -15.97
CA ASP A 51 -5.26 11.61 -15.91
C ASP A 51 -5.40 12.16 -14.47
N LYS A 52 -5.30 11.30 -13.43
CA LYS A 52 -5.54 11.62 -12.01
C LYS A 52 -6.92 12.24 -11.75
N LYS A 53 -7.91 11.95 -12.59
CA LYS A 53 -9.31 12.41 -12.46
C LYS A 53 -10.12 11.44 -11.58
N TYR A 54 -9.78 11.39 -10.30
CA TYR A 54 -10.31 10.38 -9.37
C TYR A 54 -11.84 10.35 -9.27
N GLN A 55 -12.51 11.50 -9.32
CA GLN A 55 -13.98 11.53 -9.32
C GLN A 55 -14.58 10.88 -10.58
N ALA A 56 -13.99 11.16 -11.75
CA ALA A 56 -14.45 10.53 -12.99
C ALA A 56 -14.16 9.02 -12.99
N CYS A 57 -13.04 8.58 -12.42
CA CYS A 57 -12.77 7.16 -12.21
C CYS A 57 -13.86 6.52 -11.36
N LEU A 58 -14.21 7.16 -10.24
CA LEU A 58 -15.23 6.69 -9.32
C LEU A 58 -16.57 6.52 -10.04
N ASP A 59 -16.99 7.52 -10.82
CA ASP A 59 -18.26 7.48 -11.57
C ASP A 59 -18.32 6.31 -12.56
N TRP A 60 -17.18 5.89 -13.14
CA TRP A 60 -17.11 4.71 -13.99
C TRP A 60 -17.12 3.41 -13.18
N LEU A 61 -16.33 3.32 -12.11
CA LEU A 61 -16.24 2.12 -11.27
C LEU A 61 -17.57 1.81 -10.56
N LEU A 62 -18.32 2.83 -10.15
CA LEU A 62 -19.63 2.63 -9.52
C LEU A 62 -20.70 2.05 -10.45
N LYS A 63 -20.48 2.12 -11.78
CA LYS A 63 -21.35 1.52 -12.80
C LYS A 63 -21.04 0.04 -13.04
N VAL A 64 -19.87 -0.44 -12.61
CA VAL A 64 -19.51 -1.85 -12.68
C VAL A 64 -20.46 -2.64 -11.78
N LYS A 65 -21.12 -3.67 -12.34
CA LYS A 65 -22.13 -4.42 -11.59
C LYS A 65 -21.53 -5.18 -10.42
N ASN A 66 -20.40 -5.83 -10.64
CA ASN A 66 -19.71 -6.60 -9.62
C ASN A 66 -18.63 -5.76 -8.93
N ARG A 67 -19.02 -5.03 -7.89
CA ARG A 67 -18.10 -4.17 -7.13
C ARG A 67 -16.99 -4.93 -6.42
N GLU A 68 -17.19 -6.22 -6.14
CA GLU A 68 -16.16 -7.06 -5.52
C GLU A 68 -14.93 -7.20 -6.42
N THR A 69 -15.08 -7.16 -7.74
CA THR A 69 -13.95 -7.27 -8.69
C THR A 69 -13.11 -6.01 -8.80
N VAL A 70 -13.68 -4.86 -8.45
CA VAL A 70 -13.02 -3.53 -8.55
C VAL A 70 -12.81 -2.90 -7.18
N CYS A 71 -12.90 -3.70 -6.11
CA CYS A 71 -12.83 -3.22 -4.74
C CYS A 71 -11.48 -2.58 -4.41
N PHE A 72 -10.37 -3.15 -4.89
CA PHE A 72 -9.05 -2.54 -4.71
C PHE A 72 -8.96 -1.16 -5.36
N ASP A 73 -9.40 -1.03 -6.63
CA ASP A 73 -9.40 0.25 -7.33
C ASP A 73 -10.32 1.27 -6.67
N LEU A 74 -11.51 0.86 -6.21
CA LEU A 74 -12.40 1.74 -5.45
C LEU A 74 -11.71 2.24 -4.17
N GLY A 75 -11.08 1.35 -3.40
CA GLY A 75 -10.29 1.73 -2.23
C GLY A 75 -9.20 2.76 -2.57
N PHE A 76 -8.45 2.53 -3.64
CA PHE A 76 -7.42 3.46 -4.13
C PHE A 76 -8.00 4.83 -4.50
N ILE A 77 -9.11 4.86 -5.24
CA ILE A 77 -9.76 6.10 -5.65
C ILE A 77 -10.26 6.89 -4.43
N TYR A 78 -10.91 6.23 -3.47
CA TYR A 78 -11.41 6.88 -2.26
C TYR A 78 -10.29 7.45 -1.37
N VAL A 79 -9.14 6.78 -1.26
CA VAL A 79 -7.96 7.36 -0.59
C VAL A 79 -7.55 8.69 -1.25
N ASN A 80 -7.49 8.72 -2.58
CA ASN A 80 -7.10 9.91 -3.32
C ASN A 80 -8.15 11.04 -3.28
N LEU A 81 -9.43 10.69 -3.08
CA LEU A 81 -10.51 11.63 -2.79
C LEU A 81 -10.58 12.06 -1.32
N LYS A 82 -9.77 11.45 -0.45
CA LYS A 82 -9.75 11.67 1.01
C LYS A 82 -11.02 11.22 1.73
N GLU A 83 -11.72 10.25 1.16
CA GLU A 83 -12.89 9.60 1.76
C GLU A 83 -12.45 8.28 2.40
N TYR A 84 -11.82 8.39 3.57
CA TYR A 84 -11.05 7.29 4.16
C TYR A 84 -11.91 6.14 4.67
N GLU A 85 -13.13 6.40 5.13
CA GLU A 85 -14.07 5.37 5.60
C GLU A 85 -14.58 4.49 4.46
N GLU A 86 -14.87 5.07 3.29
CA GLU A 86 -15.19 4.27 2.10
C GLU A 86 -13.94 3.54 1.59
N ALA A 87 -12.78 4.18 1.62
CA ALA A 87 -11.52 3.51 1.27
C ALA A 87 -11.26 2.27 2.13
N GLU A 88 -11.43 2.40 3.45
CA GLU A 88 -11.30 1.30 4.42
C GLU A 88 -12.24 0.14 4.05
N LYS A 89 -13.52 0.42 3.85
CA LYS A 89 -14.53 -0.58 3.47
C LYS A 89 -14.15 -1.36 2.21
N TYR A 90 -13.71 -0.67 1.16
CA TYR A 90 -13.35 -1.33 -0.10
C TYR A 90 -12.03 -2.10 0.00
N TYR A 91 -11.04 -1.60 0.74
CA TYR A 91 -9.82 -2.36 0.98
C TYR A 91 -10.04 -3.56 1.91
N LEU A 92 -10.94 -3.49 2.90
CA LEU A 92 -11.31 -4.65 3.72
C LEU A 92 -11.89 -5.76 2.84
N MET A 93 -12.82 -5.41 1.95
CA MET A 93 -13.39 -6.35 0.98
C MET A 93 -12.31 -6.94 0.06
N ALA A 94 -11.34 -6.15 -0.40
CA ALA A 94 -10.22 -6.64 -1.19
C ALA A 94 -9.30 -7.57 -0.38
N ALA A 95 -9.02 -7.23 0.88
CA ALA A 95 -8.19 -8.03 1.78
C ALA A 95 -8.86 -9.37 2.16
N GLU A 96 -10.19 -9.42 2.29
CA GLU A 96 -10.97 -10.66 2.48
C GLU A 96 -10.81 -11.62 1.28
N LYS A 97 -10.59 -11.07 0.08
CA LYS A 97 -10.25 -11.82 -1.14
C LYS A 97 -8.73 -11.96 -1.30
N ASP A 98 -7.98 -12.05 -0.19
CA ASP A 98 -6.52 -11.93 -0.04
C ASP A 98 -5.74 -11.03 -1.01
N SER A 99 -6.27 -9.85 -1.35
CA SER A 99 -5.46 -8.81 -1.97
C SER A 99 -4.39 -8.36 -0.97
N VAL A 100 -3.14 -8.80 -1.20
CA VAL A 100 -1.98 -8.46 -0.37
C VAL A 100 -1.67 -6.95 -0.47
N ALA A 101 -1.95 -6.37 -1.63
CA ALA A 101 -1.88 -4.94 -1.87
C ALA A 101 -2.84 -4.16 -0.98
N ALA A 102 -4.09 -4.63 -0.88
CA ALA A 102 -5.10 -4.02 -0.01
C ALA A 102 -4.72 -4.10 1.47
N MET A 103 -4.16 -5.23 1.92
CA MET A 103 -3.64 -5.37 3.28
C MET A 103 -2.56 -4.32 3.57
N ASN A 104 -1.57 -4.15 2.68
CA ASN A 104 -0.58 -3.08 2.84
C ASN A 104 -1.23 -1.69 2.89
N ASN A 105 -2.19 -1.41 2.00
CA ASN A 105 -2.83 -0.10 1.91
C ASN A 105 -3.75 0.19 3.11
N LEU A 106 -4.38 -0.82 3.70
CA LEU A 106 -5.06 -0.70 5.00
C LEU A 106 -4.06 -0.32 6.09
N GLY A 107 -2.88 -0.94 6.10
CA GLY A 107 -1.81 -0.57 7.02
C GLY A 107 -1.45 0.92 6.93
N VAL A 108 -1.25 1.42 5.69
CA VAL A 108 -0.97 2.84 5.43
C VAL A 108 -2.14 3.73 5.87
N LEU A 109 -3.37 3.36 5.53
CA LEU A 109 -4.58 4.11 5.89
C LEU A 109 -4.75 4.24 7.41
N TYR A 110 -4.54 3.15 8.15
CA TYR A 110 -4.60 3.20 9.61
C TYR A 110 -3.45 4.01 10.22
N GLU A 111 -2.22 3.90 9.69
CA GLU A 111 -1.07 4.67 10.19
C GLU A 111 -1.22 6.18 9.93
N GLU A 112 -1.61 6.54 8.70
CA GLU A 112 -1.54 7.92 8.22
C GLU A 112 -2.83 8.69 8.42
N ASN A 113 -3.99 8.05 8.34
CA ASN A 113 -5.27 8.74 8.36
C ASN A 113 -6.02 8.53 9.68
N PHE A 114 -6.17 7.28 10.11
CA PHE A 114 -6.86 6.97 11.37
C PHE A 114 -5.96 7.07 12.61
N LYS A 115 -4.64 7.10 12.43
CA LYS A 115 -3.63 7.14 13.50
C LYS A 115 -3.71 5.96 14.47
N ASP A 116 -4.17 4.81 13.97
CA ASP A 116 -4.23 3.56 14.71
C ASP A 116 -3.02 2.68 14.36
N ASN A 117 -1.95 2.83 15.14
CA ASN A 117 -0.72 2.07 14.91
C ASN A 117 -0.90 0.57 15.16
N ALA A 118 -1.86 0.15 16.00
CA ALA A 118 -2.08 -1.26 16.31
C ALA A 118 -2.72 -1.97 15.12
N LYS A 119 -3.75 -1.36 14.52
CA LYS A 119 -4.32 -1.86 13.27
C LYS A 119 -3.34 -1.75 12.10
N ALA A 120 -2.56 -0.68 12.04
CA ALA A 120 -1.51 -0.58 11.02
C ALA A 120 -0.52 -1.75 11.11
N GLU A 121 -0.05 -2.08 12.33
CA GLU A 121 0.82 -3.23 12.60
C GLU A 121 0.17 -4.54 12.16
N GLU A 122 -1.10 -4.78 12.52
CA GLU A 122 -1.86 -5.96 12.13
C GLU A 122 -1.88 -6.18 10.61
N TYR A 123 -2.30 -5.16 9.85
CA TYR A 123 -2.41 -5.28 8.39
C TYR A 123 -1.06 -5.37 7.69
N TYR A 124 -0.04 -4.66 8.17
CA TYR A 124 1.31 -4.81 7.64
C TYR A 124 1.90 -6.19 7.93
N LEU A 125 1.60 -6.80 9.10
CA LEU A 125 1.99 -8.16 9.41
C LEU A 125 1.33 -9.16 8.46
N MET A 126 0.01 -9.05 8.25
CA MET A 126 -0.72 -9.91 7.30
C MET A 126 -0.11 -9.87 5.89
N ALA A 127 0.19 -8.67 5.38
CA ALA A 127 0.83 -8.51 4.08
C ALA A 127 2.27 -9.07 4.05
N THR A 128 3.03 -8.86 5.14
CA THR A 128 4.39 -9.38 5.32
C THR A 128 4.44 -10.91 5.32
N GLU A 129 3.51 -11.57 6.01
CA GLU A 129 3.38 -13.03 6.05
C GLU A 129 3.12 -13.63 4.67
N LYS A 130 2.43 -12.88 3.80
CA LYS A 130 2.22 -13.23 2.38
C LYS A 130 3.36 -12.78 1.46
N GLY A 131 4.48 -12.32 2.02
CA GLY A 131 5.71 -12.01 1.28
C GLY A 131 5.77 -10.60 0.69
N HIS A 132 4.86 -9.69 1.06
CA HIS A 132 4.82 -8.33 0.51
C HIS A 132 6.00 -7.49 0.99
N VAL A 133 6.94 -7.25 0.08
CA VAL A 133 8.23 -6.61 0.38
C VAL A 133 8.08 -5.17 0.86
N VAL A 134 7.12 -4.44 0.28
CA VAL A 134 6.82 -3.06 0.69
C VAL A 134 6.22 -3.02 2.10
N ALA A 135 5.38 -4.00 2.45
CA ALA A 135 4.78 -4.05 3.79
C ALA A 135 5.83 -4.34 4.86
N MET A 136 6.83 -5.18 4.55
CA MET A 136 7.98 -5.41 5.43
C MET A 136 8.72 -4.10 5.73
N ASN A 137 9.00 -3.28 4.70
CA ASN A 137 9.63 -1.97 4.91
C ASN A 137 8.74 -1.02 5.72
N ASN A 138 7.45 -0.96 5.42
CA ASN A 138 6.50 -0.11 6.15
C ASN A 138 6.35 -0.52 7.62
N LEU A 139 6.34 -1.82 7.90
CA LEU A 139 6.34 -2.36 9.25
C LEU A 139 7.63 -1.99 10.00
N GLY A 140 8.79 -2.05 9.33
CA GLY A 140 10.05 -1.56 9.88
C GLY A 140 10.01 -0.06 10.22
N LEU A 141 9.40 0.76 9.36
CA LEU A 141 9.19 2.19 9.61
C LEU A 141 8.24 2.42 10.78
N LEU A 142 7.15 1.67 10.88
CA LEU A 142 6.20 1.74 11.98
C LEU A 142 6.90 1.47 13.32
N TYR A 143 7.69 0.38 13.40
CA TYR A 143 8.42 0.05 14.62
C TYR A 143 9.45 1.10 15.00
N LYS A 144 10.23 1.61 14.04
CA LYS A 144 11.25 2.63 14.30
C LYS A 144 10.64 3.97 14.73
N ASP A 145 9.66 4.45 13.97
CA ASP A 145 9.22 5.84 14.06
C ASP A 145 8.04 6.03 15.02
N LYS A 146 7.14 5.04 15.14
CA LYS A 146 5.95 5.12 15.99
C LYS A 146 6.10 4.32 17.28
N LEU A 147 6.51 3.06 17.18
CA LEU A 147 6.54 2.15 18.34
C LEU A 147 7.88 2.16 19.09
N LYS A 148 8.92 2.78 18.52
CA LYS A 148 10.27 2.92 19.10
C LYS A 148 10.95 1.59 19.43
N ASP A 149 10.72 0.57 18.60
CA ASP A 149 11.36 -0.74 18.69
C ASP A 149 12.39 -0.91 17.57
N ASP A 150 13.62 -0.48 17.83
CA ASP A 150 14.73 -0.56 16.87
C ASP A 150 15.10 -2.01 16.52
N THR A 151 14.80 -2.99 17.38
CA THR A 151 15.10 -4.41 17.15
C THR A 151 14.12 -5.00 16.13
N LYS A 152 12.82 -4.76 16.32
CA LYS A 152 11.81 -5.17 15.35
C LYS A 152 11.95 -4.40 14.04
N ALA A 153 12.28 -3.10 14.10
CA ALA A 153 12.56 -2.33 12.90
C ALA A 153 13.68 -2.96 12.05
N GLU A 154 14.81 -3.28 12.68
CA GLU A 154 15.93 -3.97 12.03
C GLU A 154 15.52 -5.30 11.41
N LYS A 155 14.77 -6.13 12.15
CA LYS A 155 14.25 -7.41 11.66
C LYS A 155 13.50 -7.25 10.33
N TYR A 156 12.51 -6.37 10.29
CA TYR A 156 11.65 -6.24 9.09
C TYR A 156 12.36 -5.55 7.93
N TYR A 157 13.25 -4.60 8.21
CA TYR A 157 14.08 -4.06 7.13
C TYR A 157 15.05 -5.10 6.57
N LEU A 158 15.66 -5.97 7.39
CA LEU A 158 16.50 -7.06 6.90
C LEU A 158 15.72 -8.00 5.98
N MET A 159 14.51 -8.40 6.38
CA MET A 159 13.64 -9.23 5.54
C MET A 159 13.36 -8.61 4.16
N ALA A 160 13.07 -7.30 4.11
CA ALA A 160 12.85 -6.59 2.84
C ALA A 160 14.15 -6.41 2.04
N ALA A 161 15.27 -6.13 2.70
CA ALA A 161 16.58 -5.96 2.08
C ALA A 161 17.12 -7.27 1.48
N GLU A 162 16.90 -8.41 2.13
CA GLU A 162 17.22 -9.75 1.59
C GLU A 162 16.47 -10.03 0.28
N LYS A 163 15.30 -9.41 0.09
CA LYS A 163 14.52 -9.44 -1.15
C LYS A 163 14.90 -8.33 -2.15
N GLY A 164 15.98 -7.60 -1.88
CA GLY A 164 16.52 -6.57 -2.77
C GLY A 164 15.80 -5.22 -2.70
N TYR A 165 14.95 -4.96 -1.69
CA TYR A 165 14.22 -3.70 -1.61
C TYR A 165 15.15 -2.54 -1.20
N ALA A 166 15.41 -1.64 -2.14
CA ALA A 166 16.33 -0.53 -1.96
C ALA A 166 15.96 0.39 -0.78
N GLY A 167 14.67 0.64 -0.56
CA GLY A 167 14.19 1.46 0.57
C GLY A 167 14.58 0.84 1.93
N ALA A 168 14.48 -0.48 2.06
CA ALA A 168 14.85 -1.16 3.30
C ALA A 168 16.36 -1.19 3.52
N ILE A 169 17.16 -1.37 2.47
CA ILE A 169 18.63 -1.29 2.55
C ILE A 169 19.06 0.11 3.04
N TYR A 170 18.45 1.16 2.48
CA TYR A 170 18.70 2.53 2.93
C TYR A 170 18.29 2.73 4.39
N ASN A 171 17.10 2.26 4.78
CA ASN A 171 16.58 2.40 6.14
C ASN A 171 17.45 1.64 7.18
N LEU A 172 18.00 0.47 6.84
CA LEU A 172 18.99 -0.23 7.66
C LEU A 172 20.27 0.57 7.84
N GLY A 173 20.82 1.12 6.75
CA GLY A 173 22.02 1.96 6.81
C GLY A 173 21.82 3.15 7.76
N GLN A 174 20.64 3.77 7.72
CA GLN A 174 20.28 4.86 8.63
C GLN A 174 20.11 4.39 10.07
N LEU A 175 19.49 3.23 10.30
CA LEU A 175 19.33 2.64 11.63
C LEU A 175 20.69 2.37 12.29
N TYR A 176 21.60 1.70 11.58
CA TYR A 176 22.94 1.42 12.09
C TYR A 176 23.76 2.69 12.31
N ARG A 177 23.71 3.65 11.38
CA ARG A 177 24.39 4.94 11.55
C ARG A 177 23.97 5.66 12.83
N ILE A 178 22.69 5.58 13.20
CA ILE A 178 22.18 6.17 14.46
C ILE A 178 22.66 5.35 15.67
N LYS A 179 22.58 4.02 15.62
CA LYS A 179 23.07 3.15 16.70
C LYS A 179 24.56 3.40 17.00
N PHE A 180 25.42 3.46 15.98
CA PHE A 180 26.85 3.73 16.14
C PHE A 180 27.18 5.12 16.68
N LYS A 181 26.32 6.12 16.49
CA LYS A 181 26.51 7.47 17.07
C LYS A 181 26.08 7.59 18.53
N ARG A 182 25.35 6.60 19.05
CA ARG A 182 24.88 6.56 20.45
C ARG A 182 25.85 5.79 21.37
N LEU A 183 26.85 5.11 20.79
CA LEU A 183 27.97 4.49 21.47
C LEU A 183 29.10 5.51 21.64
#